data_AF-A0A5A9E318-F1
#
_entry.id   AF-A0A5A9E318-F1
#
_cell.length_a   1.000
_cell.length_b   1.000
_cell.length_c   1.000
_cell.angle_alpha   90.00
_cell.angle_beta   90.00
_cell.angle_gamma   90.00
#
_symmetry.space_group_name_H-M   'P 1'
#
loop_
_entity.id
_entity.type
_entity.pdbx_description
1 polymer ?
#
loop_
_entity_poly.entity_id
_entity_poly.type
_entity_poly.pdbx_seq_one_letter_code
_entity_poly.pdbx_strand_id
1 'polypeptide(L)'
;MSEFSGWGRTNGIDFGDYVKIEMHRYHSPNEFFIHKVVGALKSNTWIDTPLKWDSEPINHASMEKVLNVIQCGIDETKVIRVKESDCIKIEQ
;
A
#
# COMPACT_ATOMS: atom_id res chain seq x y z
N MET A 1 2.63 0.75 28.93
CA MET A 1 2.39 1.99 28.15
C MET A 1 1.13 1.74 27.35
N SER A 2 0.09 2.58 27.45
CA SER A 2 -1.10 2.41 26.61
C SER A 2 -0.75 2.87 25.20
N GLU A 3 -0.78 1.95 24.24
CA GLU A 3 -0.57 2.28 22.84
C GLU A 3 -1.61 3.31 22.40
N PHE A 4 -1.15 4.40 21.79
CA PHE A 4 -2.02 5.38 21.19
C PHE A 4 -2.72 4.72 19.99
N SER A 5 -3.99 4.35 20.17
CA SER A 5 -4.77 3.65 19.16
C SER A 5 -5.22 4.53 17.99
N GLY A 6 -4.78 5.80 17.92
CA GLY A 6 -5.21 6.76 16.91
C GLY A 6 -6.68 7.16 17.07
N TRP A 7 -7.01 8.41 16.79
CA TRP A 7 -8.41 8.83 16.68
C TRP A 7 -8.97 8.34 15.34
N GLY A 8 -9.96 7.44 15.36
CA GLY A 8 -10.72 7.07 14.16
C GLY A 8 -10.18 5.90 13.33
N ARG A 9 -9.40 4.97 13.91
CA ARG A 9 -9.04 3.73 13.20
C ARG A 9 -10.29 2.89 12.94
N THR A 10 -10.55 2.59 11.67
CA THR A 10 -11.75 1.84 11.24
C THR A 10 -11.42 0.53 10.54
N ASN A 11 -10.15 0.33 10.16
CA ASN A 11 -9.68 -0.83 9.41
C ASN A 11 -8.45 -1.48 10.07
N GLY A 12 -8.13 -2.71 9.64
CA GLY A 12 -6.95 -3.44 10.14
C GLY A 12 -5.63 -2.76 9.76
N ILE A 13 -5.58 -2.16 8.58
CA ILE A 13 -4.52 -1.25 8.13
C ILE A 13 -5.13 0.13 7.94
N ASP A 14 -4.55 1.15 8.57
CA ASP A 14 -5.09 2.51 8.56
C ASP A 14 -3.99 3.56 8.42
N PHE A 15 -4.40 4.84 8.34
CA PHE A 15 -3.50 5.97 8.26
C PHE A 15 -2.37 5.91 9.31
N GLY A 16 -1.15 6.15 8.85
CA GLY A 16 0.05 6.16 9.71
C GLY A 16 0.73 4.79 9.84
N ASP A 17 0.08 3.70 9.44
CA ASP A 17 0.73 2.40 9.38
C ASP A 17 1.79 2.34 8.27
N TYR A 18 2.67 1.35 8.39
CA TYR A 18 3.61 0.99 7.34
C TYR A 18 3.30 -0.41 6.84
N VAL A 19 3.42 -0.59 5.53
CA VAL A 19 3.23 -1.87 4.84
C VAL A 19 4.41 -2.16 3.94
N LYS A 20 4.65 -3.43 3.67
CA LYS A 20 5.56 -3.90 2.63
C LYS A 20 4.76 -4.34 1.42
N ILE A 21 5.21 -3.92 0.24
CA ILE A 21 4.58 -4.24 -1.04
C ILE A 21 5.64 -4.82 -1.96
N GLU A 22 5.31 -5.89 -2.66
CA GLU A 22 6.20 -6.52 -3.63
C GLU A 22 6.38 -5.62 -4.85
N MET A 23 7.64 -5.38 -5.22
CA MET A 23 8.01 -4.63 -6.42
C MET A 23 8.87 -5.49 -7.35
N HIS A 24 8.58 -5.39 -8.64
CA HIS A 24 9.28 -6.11 -9.68
C HIS A 24 10.67 -5.52 -9.91
N ARG A 25 11.71 -6.38 -9.85
CA ARG A 25 13.09 -6.01 -10.18
C ARG A 25 13.50 -6.65 -11.51
N TYR A 26 13.91 -5.84 -12.48
CA TYR A 26 14.43 -6.37 -13.73
C TYR A 26 15.79 -7.02 -13.50
N HIS A 27 15.95 -8.29 -13.91
CA HIS A 27 17.17 -9.08 -13.76
C HIS A 27 17.53 -9.45 -12.30
N SER A 28 16.57 -9.41 -11.38
CA SER A 28 16.75 -9.88 -10.00
C SER A 28 15.41 -10.40 -9.46
N PRO A 29 15.40 -11.21 -8.39
CA PRO A 29 14.16 -11.53 -7.70
C PRO A 29 13.44 -10.26 -7.25
N ASN A 30 12.10 -10.32 -7.23
CA ASN A 30 11.28 -9.25 -6.69
C ASN A 30 11.64 -8.96 -5.24
N GLU A 31 11.43 -7.72 -4.82
CA GLU A 31 11.79 -7.25 -3.50
C GLU A 31 10.62 -6.49 -2.86
N PHE A 32 10.50 -6.58 -1.54
CA PHE A 32 9.45 -5.92 -0.78
C PHE A 32 9.94 -4.58 -0.26
N PHE A 33 9.30 -3.49 -0.67
CA PHE A 33 9.63 -2.14 -0.23
C PHE A 33 8.62 -1.60 0.77
N ILE A 34 9.09 -0.74 1.67
CA ILE A 34 8.27 -0.12 2.72
C ILE A 34 7.50 1.05 2.14
N HIS A 35 6.21 1.09 2.44
CA HIS A 35 5.32 2.17 2.08
C HIS A 35 4.55 2.65 3.30
N LYS A 36 4.36 3.96 3.40
CA LYS A 36 3.52 4.59 4.43
C LYS A 36 2.09 4.67 3.95
N VAL A 37 1.15 4.23 4.77
CA VAL A 37 -0.28 4.32 4.49
C VAL A 37 -0.78 5.72 4.80
N VAL A 38 -1.31 6.39 3.78
CA VAL A 38 -1.88 7.75 3.89
C VAL A 38 -3.41 7.75 3.75
N GLY A 39 -4.03 6.60 3.52
CA GLY A 39 -5.47 6.42 3.63
C GLY A 39 -5.92 5.02 3.23
N ALA A 40 -7.05 4.60 3.77
CA ALA A 40 -7.72 3.35 3.42
C ALA A 40 -9.13 3.64 2.91
N LEU A 41 -9.56 2.99 1.83
CA LEU A 41 -10.90 3.13 1.27
C LEU A 41 -11.34 1.85 0.54
N LYS A 42 -12.56 1.85 0.01
CA LYS A 42 -13.00 0.84 -0.96
C LYS A 42 -13.01 1.44 -2.37
N SER A 43 -12.40 0.76 -3.32
CA SER A 43 -12.36 1.18 -4.72
C SER A 43 -12.30 -0.04 -5.63
N ASN A 44 -12.76 0.12 -6.86
CA ASN A 44 -12.54 -0.84 -7.93
C ASN A 44 -11.33 -0.46 -8.81
N THR A 45 -10.54 0.55 -8.44
CA THR A 45 -9.38 0.98 -9.21
C THR A 45 -8.13 0.90 -8.34
N TRP A 46 -7.11 0.14 -8.75
CA TRP A 46 -5.82 0.04 -8.06
C TRP A 46 -4.73 -0.47 -9.01
N ILE A 47 -3.48 -0.38 -8.57
CA ILE A 47 -2.31 -0.94 -9.25
C ILE A 47 -2.08 -2.37 -8.73
N ASP A 48 -1.92 -3.32 -9.65
CA ASP A 48 -1.64 -4.71 -9.30
C ASP A 48 -0.18 -4.92 -8.87
N THR A 49 0.01 -5.79 -7.88
CA THR A 49 1.33 -6.24 -7.45
C THR A 49 1.78 -7.48 -8.24
N PRO A 50 3.09 -7.67 -8.50
CA PRO A 50 4.21 -6.84 -8.08
C PRO A 50 4.27 -5.51 -8.84
N LEU A 51 4.52 -4.41 -8.11
CA LEU A 51 4.58 -3.06 -8.69
C LEU A 51 5.72 -2.95 -9.69
N LYS A 52 5.47 -2.35 -10.85
CA LYS A 52 6.47 -2.03 -11.87
C LYS A 52 6.63 -0.53 -12.00
N TRP A 53 7.75 -0.10 -12.58
CA TRP A 53 8.06 1.32 -12.76
C TRP A 53 7.04 2.07 -13.63
N ASP A 54 6.39 1.35 -14.55
CA ASP A 54 5.38 1.83 -15.51
C ASP A 54 3.96 1.40 -15.15
N SER A 55 3.73 0.97 -13.91
CA SER A 55 2.40 0.51 -13.50
C SER A 55 1.42 1.68 -13.38
N GLU A 56 0.27 1.53 -14.03
CA GLU A 56 -0.84 2.47 -13.96
C GLU A 56 -2.04 1.84 -13.22
N PRO A 57 -2.90 2.65 -12.58
CA PRO A 57 -4.11 2.13 -11.96
C PRO A 57 -5.06 1.51 -12.99
N ILE A 58 -5.51 0.29 -12.72
CA ILE A 58 -6.41 -0.48 -13.59
C ILE A 58 -7.80 -0.50 -12.97
N ASN A 59 -8.84 -0.49 -13.80
CA ASN A 59 -10.22 -0.70 -13.36
C ASN A 59 -10.53 -2.20 -13.28
N HIS A 60 -10.96 -2.63 -12.11
CA HIS A 60 -11.34 -4.00 -11.78
C HIS A 60 -12.86 -4.15 -11.71
N ALA A 61 -13.32 -5.39 -11.84
CA ALA A 61 -14.75 -5.72 -11.83
C ALA A 61 -15.38 -5.69 -10.42
N SER A 62 -14.58 -5.90 -9.37
CA SER A 62 -15.02 -5.85 -7.97
C SER A 62 -14.52 -4.60 -7.25
N MET A 63 -15.29 -4.14 -6.26
CA MET A 63 -14.80 -3.18 -5.27
C MET A 63 -14.10 -3.92 -4.14
N GLU A 64 -12.85 -3.57 -3.92
CA GLU A 64 -12.00 -4.15 -2.89
C GLU A 64 -11.56 -3.10 -1.88
N LYS A 65 -11.06 -3.53 -0.72
CA LYS A 65 -10.34 -2.62 0.17
C LYS A 65 -8.98 -2.32 -0.43
N VAL A 66 -8.67 -1.03 -0.51
CA VAL A 66 -7.44 -0.51 -1.11
C VAL A 66 -6.79 0.51 -0.18
N LEU A 67 -5.49 0.64 -0.32
CA LEU A 67 -4.67 1.56 0.44
C LEU A 67 -4.07 2.59 -0.52
N ASN A 68 -4.18 3.87 -0.14
CA ASN A 68 -3.36 4.92 -0.71
C ASN A 68 -2.04 4.94 0.07
N VAL A 69 -0.93 4.78 -0.62
CA VAL A 69 0.39 4.61 0.00
C VAL A 69 1.45 5.47 -0.70
N ILE A 70 2.49 5.81 0.07
CA ILE A 70 3.66 6.55 -0.41
C ILE A 70 4.89 5.66 -0.20
N GLN A 71 5.75 5.57 -1.21
CA GLN A 71 6.95 4.73 -1.16
C GLN A 71 8.06 5.42 -0.35
N CYS A 72 8.46 4.80 0.76
CA CYS A 72 9.46 5.39 1.65
C CYS A 72 10.87 5.23 1.08
N GLY A 73 11.68 6.29 1.14
CA GLY A 73 13.10 6.25 0.79
C GLY A 73 13.42 6.14 -0.71
N ILE A 74 12.42 6.17 -1.60
CA ILE A 74 12.61 6.18 -3.06
C ILE A 74 11.92 7.38 -3.70
N ASP A 75 10.58 7.45 -3.67
CA ASP A 75 9.82 8.58 -4.19
C ASP A 75 8.62 8.87 -3.27
N GLU A 76 8.77 9.87 -2.42
CA GLU A 76 7.73 10.29 -1.47
C GLU A 76 6.76 11.32 -2.04
N THR A 77 6.92 11.71 -3.31
CA THR A 77 6.06 12.73 -3.96
C THR A 77 4.80 12.13 -4.58
N LYS A 78 4.76 10.80 -4.73
CA LYS A 78 3.67 10.09 -5.38
C LYS A 78 2.87 9.27 -4.40
N VAL A 79 1.55 9.41 -4.50
CA VAL A 79 0.60 8.53 -3.83
C VAL A 79 0.12 7.51 -4.85
N ILE A 80 0.35 6.23 -4.57
CA ILE A 80 -0.15 5.12 -5.38
C ILE A 80 -1.25 4.39 -4.63
N ARG A 81 -2.09 3.67 -5.38
CA ARG A 81 -3.21 2.90 -4.80
C ARG A 81 -3.00 1.43 -5.07
N VAL A 82 -3.03 0.63 -4.01
CA VAL A 82 -2.80 -0.82 -4.05
C VAL A 82 -3.88 -1.56 -3.28
N LYS A 83 -4.06 -2.84 -3.55
CA LYS A 83 -5.01 -3.68 -2.83
C LYS A 83 -4.50 -4.01 -1.43
N GLU A 84 -5.36 -3.93 -0.41
CA GLU A 84 -4.98 -4.19 0.99
C GLU A 84 -4.46 -5.62 1.18
N SER A 85 -5.02 -6.60 0.46
CA SER A 85 -4.63 -8.02 0.55
C SER A 85 -3.21 -8.31 0.10
N ASP A 86 -2.64 -7.44 -0.73
CA ASP A 86 -1.32 -7.63 -1.34
C ASP A 86 -0.22 -6.94 -0.49
N CYS A 87 -0.62 -6.36 0.63
CA CYS A 87 0.23 -5.63 1.56
C CYS A 87 0.53 -6.47 2.80
N ILE A 88 1.80 -6.45 3.23
CA ILE A 88 2.22 -7.06 4.50
C ILE A 88 2.38 -5.94 5.53
N LYS A 89 1.52 -5.89 6.54
CA LYS A 89 1.61 -4.89 7.62
C LYS A 89 2.92 -5.06 8.41
N ILE A 90 3.56 -3.96 8.74
CA ILE A 90 4.72 -3.91 9.64
C ILE A 90 4.21 -3.59 11.05
N GLU A 91 4.48 -4.47 12.01
CA GLU A 91 4.28 -4.18 13.43
C GLU A 91 5.42 -3.27 13.91
N GLN A 92 5.07 -2.15 14.56
CA GLN A 92 6.01 -1.18 15.13
C GLN A 92 6.00 -1.24 16.65
#